data_AF-A0A428W3G4-F1
#
_entry.id   AF-A0A428W3G4-F1
#
_cell.length_a   1.000
_cell.length_b   1.000
_cell.length_c   1.000
_cell.angle_alpha   90.00
_cell.angle_beta   90.00
_cell.angle_gamma   90.00
#
_symmetry.space_group_name_H-M   'P 1'
#
loop_
_entity.id
_entity.type
_entity.pdbx_description
1 polymer ?
#
loop_
_entity_poly.entity_id
_entity_poly.type
_entity_poly.pdbx_seq_one_letter_code
_entity_poly.pdbx_strand_id
1 'polypeptide(L)'
;MTEPGLEDDEFESVLAYLKESRGFDFTGYKRSSLRRRVQRRMTQVGVDNHADYIDQLQVNSDEFAALFNTILINVTGFFRDPDAWEFLREHVIPALLAERSPEEPIRVWSAGCAGGQEAYSLAIAFADAIGVDAFRQRVKIYATDVDEEALGQARHAAYTPAEVEGLPEAKLEEYFELQGSRYCFRKDLRRSVIFGRNDLVQDAPISRIDLLVCRNTLMYFNAETQTKILERFHFALAPRGLLFLGKAEMLLSHTRIFEPLDLKRRVFRKVAGTTAGYNHFVSTGLPSRRPTDMSGLEELRDSAFSASPVAQVVVTADEVVALVNQQAEIAFTLSDRDVGRTLWDLDVSYRPVALRAYVEQARLERRSLRIKDVEWRRAGETVWYEVHVNPLVNRDKSLLGVSVVFHDVSWARQLLTELEHSNRQLESAYEELQSTNEELETTNEELQSTVEELETTNEELQSTNEELETMNEELQSTNDELQTINDALRDRSLELDELNDFLESMLTSIQAGIVVVDAEMRIKAWNRGAEDLWGVRREEAEGAHLLNLDIGLPLAELRPVVRDALADPAFHTELVLNAINRRGRPAVVRLMCSSLRGMNGQSEGALLLMEETPQTP
;
A
#
# COMPACT_ATOMS: atom_id res chain seq x y z
N MET A 1 1.62 3.48 -30.28
CA MET A 1 2.17 4.84 -30.18
C MET A 1 1.01 5.81 -30.33
N THR A 2 0.25 5.98 -29.26
CA THR A 2 -0.78 7.03 -29.11
C THR A 2 -0.07 8.38 -28.96
N GLU A 3 -0.60 9.42 -29.59
CA GLU A 3 -0.06 10.77 -29.50
C GLU A 3 -0.22 11.29 -28.06
N PRO A 4 0.82 11.89 -27.44
CA PRO A 4 0.81 12.31 -26.03
C PRO A 4 -0.23 13.38 -25.67
N GLY A 5 -0.91 13.99 -26.66
CA GLY A 5 -2.01 14.94 -26.43
C GLY A 5 -3.39 14.28 -26.19
N LEU A 6 -3.64 13.07 -26.69
CA LEU A 6 -4.93 12.38 -26.55
C LEU A 6 -5.11 11.75 -25.17
N GLU A 7 -4.04 11.17 -24.61
CA GLU A 7 -4.03 10.63 -23.23
C GLU A 7 -4.16 11.74 -22.17
N ASP A 8 -3.82 12.98 -22.52
CA ASP A 8 -3.95 14.13 -21.61
C ASP A 8 -5.43 14.51 -21.43
N ASP A 9 -6.18 14.60 -22.54
CA ASP A 9 -7.62 14.92 -22.58
C ASP A 9 -8.52 13.82 -22.00
N GLU A 10 -8.15 12.54 -22.21
CA GLU A 10 -8.92 11.40 -21.68
C GLU A 10 -8.87 11.30 -20.14
N PHE A 11 -7.70 11.53 -19.55
CA PHE A 11 -7.56 11.56 -18.08
C PHE A 11 -8.30 12.75 -17.46
N GLU A 12 -8.25 13.93 -18.08
CA GLU A 12 -9.00 15.10 -17.60
C GLU A 12 -10.51 14.84 -17.63
N SER A 13 -10.99 14.02 -18.56
CA SER A 13 -12.40 13.58 -18.62
C SER A 13 -12.79 12.73 -17.40
N VAL A 14 -11.90 11.88 -16.88
CA VAL A 14 -12.13 11.13 -15.63
C VAL A 14 -12.27 12.09 -14.45
N LEU A 15 -11.37 13.07 -14.34
CA LEU A 15 -11.41 14.05 -13.25
C LEU A 15 -12.67 14.93 -13.32
N ALA A 16 -13.08 15.35 -14.52
CA ALA A 16 -14.33 16.07 -14.73
C ALA A 16 -15.53 15.23 -14.29
N TYR A 17 -15.57 13.95 -14.65
CA TYR A 17 -16.63 13.03 -14.22
C TYR A 17 -16.67 12.89 -12.69
N LEU A 18 -15.53 12.72 -12.00
CA LEU A 18 -15.47 12.63 -10.54
C LEU A 18 -15.99 13.91 -9.87
N LYS A 19 -15.66 15.07 -10.43
CA LYS A 19 -16.13 16.37 -9.95
C LYS A 19 -17.63 16.54 -10.11
N GLU A 20 -18.18 16.21 -11.28
CA GLU A 20 -19.61 16.38 -11.58
C GLU A 20 -20.49 15.36 -10.85
N SER A 21 -20.07 14.10 -10.80
CA SER A 21 -20.88 13.00 -10.27
C SER A 21 -20.83 12.86 -8.75
N ARG A 22 -19.72 13.28 -8.11
CA ARG A 22 -19.44 13.05 -6.69
C ARG A 22 -19.04 14.32 -5.93
N GLY A 23 -18.92 15.45 -6.62
CA GLY A 23 -18.66 16.76 -6.01
C GLY A 23 -17.24 16.93 -5.46
N PHE A 24 -16.31 16.02 -5.78
CA PHE A 24 -14.94 16.09 -5.30
C PHE A 24 -14.03 16.69 -6.37
N ASP A 25 -13.39 17.81 -6.04
CA ASP A 25 -12.63 18.59 -7.00
C ASP A 25 -11.12 18.30 -6.94
N PHE A 26 -10.65 17.44 -7.84
CA PHE A 26 -9.22 17.11 -7.97
C PHE A 26 -8.40 18.16 -8.75
N THR A 27 -8.98 19.29 -9.18
CA THR A 27 -8.24 20.34 -9.91
C THR A 27 -7.04 20.87 -9.11
N GLY A 28 -7.15 20.93 -7.78
CA GLY A 28 -6.07 21.42 -6.90
C GLY A 28 -4.94 20.42 -6.62
N TYR A 29 -5.06 19.17 -7.10
CA TYR A 29 -4.13 18.08 -6.79
C TYR A 29 -3.04 17.94 -7.86
N LYS A 30 -1.89 17.39 -7.46
CA LYS A 30 -0.76 17.12 -8.37
C LYS A 30 -1.15 16.10 -9.43
N ARG A 31 -1.10 16.51 -10.71
CA ARG A 31 -1.52 15.69 -11.86
C ARG A 31 -0.72 14.40 -12.00
N SER A 32 0.59 14.44 -11.81
CA SER A 32 1.47 13.27 -11.89
C SER A 32 1.07 12.16 -10.91
N SER A 33 0.85 12.52 -9.64
CA SER A 33 0.46 11.56 -8.59
C SER A 33 -0.93 10.98 -8.85
N LEU A 34 -1.88 11.82 -9.27
CA LEU A 34 -3.23 11.36 -9.62
C LEU A 34 -3.22 10.38 -10.81
N ARG A 35 -2.52 10.72 -11.90
CA ARG A 35 -2.41 9.84 -13.08
C ARG A 35 -1.91 8.45 -12.69
N ARG A 36 -0.82 8.39 -11.92
CA ARG A 36 -0.24 7.13 -11.44
C ARG A 36 -1.24 6.29 -10.63
N ARG A 37 -2.02 6.93 -9.76
CA ARG A 37 -2.99 6.25 -8.88
C ARG A 37 -4.23 5.76 -9.63
N VAL A 38 -4.75 6.59 -10.54
CA VAL A 38 -5.84 6.20 -11.43
C VAL A 38 -5.39 5.04 -12.33
N GLN A 39 -4.21 5.12 -12.93
CA GLN A 39 -3.65 4.05 -13.75
C GLN A 39 -3.48 2.75 -12.96
N ARG A 40 -2.94 2.81 -11.73
CA ARG A 40 -2.81 1.63 -10.86
C ARG A 40 -4.17 1.00 -10.59
N ARG A 41 -5.21 1.81 -10.33
CA ARG A 41 -6.56 1.31 -10.08
C ARG A 41 -7.17 0.69 -11.35
N MET A 42 -6.97 1.32 -12.50
CA MET A 42 -7.37 0.79 -13.81
C MET A 42 -6.76 -0.58 -14.07
N THR A 43 -5.45 -0.75 -13.81
CA THR A 43 -4.77 -2.05 -13.93
C THR A 43 -5.37 -3.09 -12.97
N GLN A 44 -5.69 -2.74 -11.72
CA GLN A 44 -6.29 -3.65 -10.75
C GLN A 44 -7.68 -4.15 -11.15
N VAL A 45 -8.46 -3.31 -11.84
CA VAL A 45 -9.82 -3.64 -12.29
C VAL A 45 -9.80 -4.25 -13.71
N GLY A 46 -8.62 -4.30 -14.36
CA GLY A 46 -8.45 -4.87 -15.69
C GLY A 46 -8.98 -3.99 -16.81
N VAL A 47 -8.88 -2.67 -16.67
CA VAL A 47 -9.36 -1.68 -17.65
C VAL A 47 -8.18 -0.94 -18.28
N ASP A 48 -8.12 -0.92 -19.61
CA ASP A 48 -6.95 -0.41 -20.34
C ASP A 48 -7.06 1.06 -20.75
N ASN A 49 -8.26 1.64 -20.78
CA ASN A 49 -8.48 3.03 -21.21
C ASN A 49 -9.43 3.80 -20.29
N HIS A 50 -9.30 5.13 -20.29
CA HIS A 50 -10.02 6.00 -19.36
C HIS A 50 -11.53 6.05 -19.64
N ALA A 51 -11.96 5.88 -20.89
CA ALA A 51 -13.38 5.88 -21.26
C ALA A 51 -14.11 4.68 -20.67
N ASP A 52 -13.55 3.48 -20.85
CA ASP A 52 -14.05 2.24 -20.25
C ASP A 52 -14.01 2.31 -18.71
N TYR A 53 -13.04 3.04 -18.15
CA TYR A 53 -12.96 3.25 -16.71
C TYR A 53 -14.07 4.18 -16.18
N ILE A 54 -14.47 5.20 -16.94
CA ILE A 54 -15.65 6.02 -16.63
C ILE A 54 -16.91 5.15 -16.66
N ASP A 55 -17.06 4.27 -17.65
CA ASP A 55 -18.19 3.33 -17.72
C ASP A 55 -18.21 2.41 -16.48
N GLN A 56 -17.06 1.90 -16.06
CA GLN A 56 -16.94 1.11 -14.84
C GLN A 56 -17.34 1.89 -13.58
N LEU A 57 -16.95 3.17 -13.48
CA LEU A 57 -17.35 4.07 -12.39
C LEU A 57 -18.86 4.41 -12.41
N GLN A 58 -19.53 4.30 -13.56
CA GLN A 58 -20.98 4.49 -13.68
C GLN A 58 -21.76 3.25 -13.28
N VAL A 59 -21.26 2.06 -13.67
CA VAL A 59 -21.96 0.78 -13.47
C VAL A 59 -21.74 0.22 -12.06
N ASN A 60 -20.54 0.42 -11.47
CA ASN A 60 -20.20 -0.09 -10.15
C ASN A 60 -20.19 1.04 -9.10
N SER A 61 -21.15 1.00 -8.16
CA SER A 61 -21.25 2.00 -7.08
C SER A 61 -20.04 2.02 -6.14
N ASP A 62 -19.39 0.87 -5.98
CA ASP A 62 -18.32 0.68 -4.99
C ASP A 62 -16.95 1.05 -5.57
N GLU A 63 -16.83 1.09 -6.90
CA GLU A 63 -15.58 1.41 -7.59
C GLU A 63 -15.12 2.85 -7.28
N PHE A 64 -16.06 3.79 -7.13
CA PHE A 64 -15.70 5.15 -6.72
C PHE A 64 -15.00 5.16 -5.36
N ALA A 65 -15.51 4.42 -4.38
CA ALA A 65 -14.90 4.36 -3.05
C ALA A 65 -13.50 3.74 -3.12
N ALA A 66 -13.34 2.66 -3.89
CA ALA A 66 -12.04 2.01 -4.07
C ALA A 66 -11.02 2.91 -4.79
N LEU A 67 -11.44 3.62 -5.85
CA LEU A 67 -10.60 4.61 -6.51
C LEU A 67 -10.23 5.75 -5.56
N PHE A 68 -11.20 6.26 -4.82
CA PHE A 68 -11.01 7.35 -3.87
C PHE A 68 -10.00 6.97 -2.79
N ASN A 69 -10.09 5.77 -2.22
CA ASN A 69 -9.13 5.21 -1.26
C ASN A 69 -7.76 4.91 -1.89
N THR A 70 -7.69 4.70 -3.20
CA THR A 70 -6.42 4.54 -3.93
C THR A 70 -5.75 5.90 -4.16
N ILE A 71 -6.56 6.93 -4.43
CA ILE A 71 -6.11 8.30 -4.65
C ILE A 71 -5.64 8.94 -3.34
N LEU A 72 -6.43 8.84 -2.28
CA LEU A 72 -6.09 9.34 -0.96
C LEU A 72 -5.29 8.27 -0.21
N ILE A 73 -3.97 8.46 -0.07
CA ILE A 73 -3.17 7.53 0.75
C ILE A 73 -3.63 7.68 2.22
N ASN A 74 -4.45 6.75 2.68
CA ASN A 74 -4.97 6.75 4.05
C ASN A 74 -4.03 6.05 5.06
N VAL A 75 -2.76 5.85 4.71
CA VAL A 75 -1.77 5.25 5.61
C VAL A 75 -1.46 6.23 6.73
N THR A 76 -1.91 5.90 7.94
CA THR A 76 -1.69 6.68 9.16
C THR A 76 -1.35 5.75 10.32
N GLY A 77 -0.69 6.28 11.34
CA GLY A 77 -0.23 5.51 12.48
C GLY A 77 -0.11 6.38 13.73
N PHE A 78 -0.20 5.76 14.89
CA PHE A 78 0.00 6.45 16.15
C PHE A 78 1.42 6.98 16.25
N PHE A 79 1.57 8.23 16.70
CA PHE A 79 2.86 8.91 16.83
C PHE A 79 3.78 8.85 15.60
N ARG A 80 3.19 8.84 14.38
CA ARG A 80 3.94 8.87 13.12
C ARG A 80 4.95 10.01 13.09
N ASP A 81 6.22 9.71 12.78
CA ASP A 81 7.40 10.56 12.95
C ASP A 81 7.70 10.90 14.44
N PRO A 82 8.26 9.95 15.21
CA PRO A 82 8.44 10.10 16.66
C PRO A 82 9.17 11.38 17.10
N ASP A 83 10.23 11.78 16.37
CA ASP A 83 10.99 13.01 16.63
C ASP A 83 10.11 14.29 16.63
N ALA A 84 9.05 14.30 15.82
CA ALA A 84 8.15 15.44 15.69
C ALA A 84 7.16 15.49 16.87
N TRP A 85 6.68 14.32 17.31
CA TRP A 85 5.82 14.19 18.49
C TRP A 85 6.55 14.41 19.81
N GLU A 86 7.82 14.01 19.90
CA GLU A 86 8.65 14.33 21.06
C GLU A 86 8.80 15.85 21.22
N PHE A 87 9.11 16.56 20.13
CA PHE A 87 9.17 18.02 20.15
C PHE A 87 7.81 18.66 20.49
N LEU A 88 6.71 18.12 19.96
CA LEU A 88 5.37 18.58 20.31
C LEU A 88 5.13 18.48 21.83
N ARG A 89 5.46 17.33 22.43
CA ARG A 89 5.26 17.06 23.86
C ARG A 89 6.16 17.89 24.76
N GLU A 90 7.42 18.07 24.39
CA GLU A 90 8.41 18.72 25.25
C GLU A 90 8.43 20.25 25.12
N HIS A 91 8.07 20.78 23.94
CA HIS A 91 8.24 22.21 23.65
C HIS A 91 6.93 22.90 23.27
N VAL A 92 6.13 22.32 22.37
CA VAL A 92 4.95 22.97 21.80
C VAL A 92 3.78 23.00 22.79
N ILE A 93 3.41 21.84 23.34
CA ILE A 93 2.31 21.72 24.31
C ILE A 93 2.62 22.52 25.59
N PRO A 94 3.81 22.40 26.21
CA PRO A 94 4.15 23.19 27.40
C PRO A 94 4.13 24.70 27.15
N ALA A 95 4.65 25.17 26.01
CA ALA A 95 4.58 26.59 25.65
C ALA A 95 3.13 27.07 25.47
N LEU A 96 2.28 26.27 24.83
CA LEU A 96 0.86 26.58 24.66
C LEU A 96 0.14 26.67 26.01
N LEU A 97 0.45 25.76 26.94
CA LEU A 97 -0.13 25.72 28.28
C LEU A 97 0.34 26.90 29.14
N ALA A 98 1.62 27.29 29.03
CA ALA A 98 2.19 28.40 29.80
C ALA A 98 1.61 29.77 29.39
N GLU A 99 1.16 29.92 28.14
CA GLU A 99 0.54 31.14 27.64
C GLU A 99 -0.94 31.28 28.02
N ARG A 100 -1.51 30.32 28.77
CA ARG A 100 -2.95 30.26 29.09
C ARG A 100 -3.21 30.06 30.57
N SER A 101 -4.38 30.53 31.01
CA SER A 101 -4.84 30.22 32.36
C SER A 101 -5.26 28.74 32.48
N PRO A 102 -5.13 28.12 33.67
CA PRO A 102 -5.54 26.73 33.92
C PRO A 102 -7.03 26.41 33.69
N GLU A 103 -7.87 27.40 33.47
CA GLU A 103 -9.32 27.24 33.25
C GLU A 103 -9.72 27.51 31.79
N GLU A 104 -8.83 28.14 31.01
CA GLU A 104 -9.11 28.43 29.60
C GLU A 104 -9.18 27.15 28.76
N PRO A 105 -10.16 27.05 27.85
CA PRO A 105 -10.28 25.93 26.94
C PRO A 105 -9.17 25.97 25.88
N ILE A 106 -8.80 24.79 25.40
CA ILE A 106 -7.81 24.59 24.36
C ILE A 106 -8.51 23.91 23.18
N ARG A 107 -8.48 24.55 22.03
CA ARG A 107 -9.07 24.07 20.77
C ARG A 107 -7.94 23.62 19.86
N VAL A 108 -7.92 22.33 19.56
CA VAL A 108 -6.92 21.72 18.67
C VAL A 108 -7.64 21.27 17.41
N TRP A 109 -7.02 21.42 16.24
CA TRP A 109 -7.56 20.92 14.98
C TRP A 109 -6.54 19.98 14.32
N SER A 110 -6.91 18.72 14.12
CA SER A 110 -6.21 17.77 13.24
C SER A 110 -6.93 17.76 11.89
N ALA A 111 -6.29 18.31 10.87
CA ALA A 111 -6.80 18.41 9.51
C ALA A 111 -6.15 17.32 8.64
N GLY A 112 -6.98 16.46 8.01
CA GLY A 112 -6.51 15.22 7.37
C GLY A 112 -6.29 14.10 8.38
N CYS A 113 -7.28 13.85 9.24
CA CYS A 113 -7.11 12.94 10.38
C CYS A 113 -7.15 11.44 10.04
N ALA A 114 -7.55 11.07 8.81
CA ALA A 114 -7.73 9.70 8.34
C ALA A 114 -8.48 8.82 9.38
N GLY A 115 -7.95 7.64 9.69
CA GLY A 115 -8.51 6.69 10.69
C GLY A 115 -8.47 7.19 12.15
N GLY A 116 -8.03 8.43 12.41
CA GLY A 116 -8.07 9.09 13.71
C GLY A 116 -6.82 8.93 14.57
N GLN A 117 -5.81 8.17 14.14
CA GLN A 117 -4.59 7.89 14.90
C GLN A 117 -3.84 9.18 15.31
N GLU A 118 -3.79 10.20 14.44
CA GLU A 118 -3.21 11.51 14.77
C GLU A 118 -4.01 12.22 15.86
N ALA A 119 -5.34 12.26 15.74
CA ALA A 119 -6.22 12.90 16.71
C ALA A 119 -6.14 12.24 18.10
N TYR A 120 -6.02 10.91 18.15
CA TYR A 120 -5.82 10.18 19.39
C TYR A 120 -4.40 10.32 19.94
N SER A 121 -3.38 10.42 19.09
CA SER A 121 -2.01 10.74 19.53
C SER A 121 -1.95 12.13 20.19
N LEU A 122 -2.68 13.12 19.64
CA LEU A 122 -2.87 14.43 20.29
C LEU A 122 -3.60 14.29 21.64
N ALA A 123 -4.66 13.47 21.70
CA ALA A 123 -5.39 13.25 22.95
C ALA A 123 -4.48 12.67 24.04
N ILE A 124 -3.67 11.66 23.70
CA ILE A 124 -2.67 11.06 24.61
C ILE A 124 -1.63 12.11 25.02
N ALA A 125 -1.06 12.85 24.07
CA ALA A 125 -0.03 13.85 24.36
C ALA A 125 -0.52 14.96 25.30
N PHE A 126 -1.75 15.44 25.12
CA PHE A 126 -2.33 16.41 26.06
C PHE A 126 -2.69 15.76 27.40
N ALA A 127 -3.27 14.56 27.42
CA ALA A 127 -3.58 13.87 28.66
C ALA A 127 -2.33 13.60 29.51
N ASP A 128 -1.21 13.24 28.89
CA ASP A 128 0.08 13.11 29.56
C ASP A 128 0.57 14.44 30.16
N ALA A 129 0.37 15.56 29.45
CA ALA A 129 0.89 16.86 29.85
C ALA A 129 0.10 17.53 30.99
N ILE A 130 -1.22 17.35 31.04
CA ILE A 130 -2.09 18.04 32.03
C ILE A 130 -2.90 17.09 32.93
N GLY A 131 -2.82 15.79 32.69
CA GLY A 131 -3.65 14.77 33.34
C GLY A 131 -5.00 14.56 32.66
N VAL A 132 -5.52 13.34 32.78
CA VAL A 132 -6.78 12.87 32.16
C VAL A 132 -7.97 13.77 32.49
N ASP A 133 -8.13 14.19 33.75
CA ASP A 133 -9.29 15.00 34.15
C ASP A 133 -9.25 16.42 33.61
N ALA A 134 -8.08 17.06 33.63
CA ALA A 134 -7.91 18.39 33.05
C ALA A 134 -8.08 18.36 31.53
N PHE A 135 -7.57 17.32 30.86
CA PHE A 135 -7.79 17.10 29.43
C PHE A 135 -9.28 17.03 29.06
N ARG A 136 -10.05 16.21 29.78
CA ARG A 136 -11.50 16.03 29.53
C ARG A 136 -12.29 17.33 29.62
N GLN A 137 -11.91 18.20 30.56
CA GLN A 137 -12.59 19.47 30.82
C GLN A 137 -12.15 20.57 29.86
N ARG A 138 -10.86 20.67 29.57
CA ARG A 138 -10.27 21.85 28.92
C ARG A 138 -10.00 21.67 27.43
N VAL A 139 -9.69 20.46 26.97
CA VAL A 139 -9.23 20.24 25.60
C VAL A 139 -10.37 19.74 24.72
N LYS A 140 -10.52 20.35 23.54
CA LYS A 140 -11.39 19.89 22.46
C LYS A 140 -10.58 19.77 21.18
N ILE A 141 -10.50 18.55 20.67
CA ILE A 141 -9.80 18.22 19.43
C ILE A 141 -10.86 18.07 18.35
N TYR A 142 -10.82 18.94 17.35
CA TYR A 142 -11.58 18.79 16.12
C TYR A 142 -10.71 17.99 15.15
N ALA A 143 -11.21 16.87 14.65
CA ALA A 143 -10.50 16.00 13.73
C ALA A 143 -11.33 15.91 12.46
N THR A 144 -10.76 16.32 11.33
CA THR A 144 -11.52 16.41 10.08
C THR A 144 -10.83 15.73 8.93
N ASP A 145 -11.63 15.11 8.06
CA ASP A 145 -11.17 14.48 6.83
C ASP A 145 -12.24 14.62 5.74
N VAL A 146 -11.87 14.35 4.49
CA VAL A 146 -12.81 14.24 3.37
C VAL A 146 -13.35 12.81 3.20
N ASP A 147 -12.60 11.81 3.68
CA ASP A 147 -12.95 10.40 3.61
C ASP A 147 -13.89 9.99 4.75
N GLU A 148 -15.15 9.66 4.41
CA GLU A 148 -16.15 9.20 5.39
C GLU A 148 -15.91 7.78 5.91
N GLU A 149 -15.23 6.91 5.15
CA GLU A 149 -14.91 5.55 5.60
C GLU A 149 -13.85 5.61 6.70
N ALA A 150 -12.77 6.36 6.47
CA ALA A 150 -11.75 6.63 7.46
C ALA A 150 -12.33 7.33 8.70
N LEU A 151 -13.20 8.33 8.52
CA LEU A 151 -13.92 8.95 9.64
C LEU A 151 -14.83 7.96 10.36
N GLY A 152 -15.43 6.99 9.66
CA GLY A 152 -16.19 5.90 10.24
C GLY A 152 -15.35 5.08 11.21
N GLN A 153 -14.15 4.65 10.79
CA GLN A 153 -13.18 3.97 11.66
C GLN A 153 -12.76 4.86 12.84
N ALA A 154 -12.39 6.11 12.57
CA ALA A 154 -11.97 7.07 13.58
C ALA A 154 -13.03 7.29 14.64
N ARG A 155 -14.31 7.33 14.24
CA ARG A 155 -15.44 7.48 15.16
C ARG A 155 -15.59 6.28 16.09
N HIS A 156 -15.43 5.06 15.57
CA HIS A 156 -15.47 3.80 16.34
C HIS A 156 -14.29 3.66 17.30
N ALA A 157 -13.12 4.23 16.94
CA ALA A 157 -11.92 4.23 17.77
C ALA A 157 -11.44 2.83 18.17
N ALA A 158 -11.58 1.85 17.26
CA ALA A 158 -11.26 0.44 17.50
C ALA A 158 -10.24 -0.05 16.46
N TYR A 159 -9.05 -0.35 16.93
CA TYR A 159 -7.87 -0.63 16.11
C TYR A 159 -7.39 -2.07 16.27
N THR A 160 -6.81 -2.62 15.21
CA THR A 160 -6.15 -3.93 15.20
C THR A 160 -4.78 -3.86 15.90
N PRO A 161 -4.20 -5.01 16.29
CA PRO A 161 -2.85 -5.04 16.86
C PRO A 161 -1.77 -4.39 15.97
N ALA A 162 -1.85 -4.59 14.66
CA ALA A 162 -0.91 -3.99 13.69
C ALA A 162 -1.02 -2.46 13.66
N GLU A 163 -2.25 -1.92 13.73
CA GLU A 163 -2.47 -0.46 13.69
C GLU A 163 -2.00 0.27 14.95
N VAL A 164 -1.82 -0.45 16.07
CA VAL A 164 -1.34 0.10 17.34
C VAL A 164 0.12 -0.25 17.65
N GLU A 165 0.82 -0.95 16.76
CA GLU A 165 2.19 -1.41 16.96
C GLU A 165 3.17 -0.28 17.32
N GLY A 166 2.92 0.94 16.82
CA GLY A 166 3.72 2.13 17.15
C GLY A 166 3.57 2.66 18.58
N LEU A 167 2.66 2.11 19.40
CA LEU A 167 2.44 2.54 20.78
C LEU A 167 3.23 1.68 21.79
N PRO A 168 3.93 2.30 22.76
CA PRO A 168 4.48 1.57 23.89
C PRO A 168 3.37 0.87 24.69
N GLU A 169 3.67 -0.32 25.22
CA GLU A 169 2.73 -1.14 26.00
C GLU A 169 2.08 -0.36 27.17
N ALA A 170 2.87 0.45 27.88
CA ALA A 170 2.37 1.32 28.94
C ALA A 170 1.28 2.30 28.47
N LYS A 171 1.35 2.80 27.24
CA LYS A 171 0.32 3.68 26.66
C LYS A 171 -0.91 2.91 26.23
N LEU A 172 -0.73 1.68 25.74
CA LEU A 172 -1.86 0.80 25.42
C LEU A 172 -2.68 0.49 26.67
N GLU A 173 -2.03 0.08 27.76
CA GLU A 173 -2.69 -0.21 29.03
C GLU A 173 -3.42 0.99 29.63
N GLU A 174 -2.86 2.20 29.49
CA GLU A 174 -3.41 3.41 30.09
C GLU A 174 -4.59 4.00 29.29
N TYR A 175 -4.53 3.93 27.95
CA TYR A 175 -5.41 4.67 27.04
C TYR A 175 -6.37 3.81 26.22
N PHE A 176 -6.16 2.50 26.17
CA PHE A 176 -6.98 1.57 25.40
C PHE A 176 -7.55 0.45 26.28
N GLU A 177 -8.69 -0.08 25.84
CA GLU A 177 -9.31 -1.28 26.40
C GLU A 177 -9.32 -2.36 25.33
N LEU A 178 -8.78 -3.54 25.64
CA LEU A 178 -8.86 -4.68 24.74
C LEU A 178 -10.28 -5.27 24.76
N GLN A 179 -10.99 -5.19 23.64
CA GLN A 179 -12.34 -5.73 23.46
C GLN A 179 -12.32 -6.75 22.33
N GLY A 180 -12.33 -8.04 22.68
CA GLY A 180 -12.15 -9.12 21.71
C GLY A 180 -10.72 -9.10 21.15
N SER A 181 -10.59 -8.89 19.84
CA SER A 181 -9.30 -8.79 19.13
C SER A 181 -8.89 -7.34 18.79
N ARG A 182 -9.63 -6.34 19.26
CA ARG A 182 -9.38 -4.92 18.94
C ARG A 182 -9.07 -4.09 20.18
N TYR A 183 -8.18 -3.13 20.03
CA TYR A 183 -7.86 -2.10 21.01
C TYR A 183 -8.80 -0.91 20.81
N CYS A 184 -9.69 -0.69 21.78
CA CYS A 184 -10.66 0.40 21.77
C CYS A 184 -10.15 1.58 22.60
N PHE A 185 -10.06 2.77 22.00
CA PHE A 185 -9.66 3.97 22.76
C PHE A 185 -10.70 4.29 23.84
N ARG A 186 -10.22 4.61 25.04
CA ARG A 186 -11.05 4.86 26.21
C ARG A 186 -12.18 5.88 25.94
N LYS A 187 -13.42 5.47 26.24
CA LYS A 187 -14.64 6.22 25.88
C LYS A 187 -14.75 7.59 26.57
N ASP A 188 -14.18 7.74 27.76
CA ASP A 188 -14.18 9.00 28.52
C ASP A 188 -13.29 10.06 27.87
N LEU A 189 -12.12 9.67 27.34
CA LEU A 189 -11.19 10.53 26.60
C LEU A 189 -11.67 10.80 25.17
N ARG A 190 -12.24 9.78 24.52
CA ARG A 190 -12.82 9.85 23.16
C ARG A 190 -13.81 11.02 23.00
N ARG A 191 -14.56 11.37 24.05
CA ARG A 191 -15.54 12.47 24.06
C ARG A 191 -14.94 13.86 23.86
N SER A 192 -13.63 14.02 24.06
CA SER A 192 -12.94 15.28 23.77
C SER A 192 -12.52 15.42 22.30
N VAL A 193 -12.70 14.38 21.49
CA VAL A 193 -12.40 14.37 20.06
C VAL A 193 -13.69 14.45 19.24
N ILE A 194 -13.81 15.43 18.37
CA ILE A 194 -14.99 15.68 17.53
C ILE A 194 -14.60 15.43 16.08
N PHE A 195 -15.19 14.41 15.47
CA PHE A 195 -14.94 14.07 14.07
C PHE A 195 -15.98 14.71 13.16
N GLY A 196 -15.53 15.32 12.06
CA GLY A 196 -16.41 15.92 11.07
C GLY A 196 -15.81 15.88 9.68
N ARG A 197 -16.67 15.81 8.65
CA ARG A 197 -16.22 15.93 7.28
C ARG A 197 -15.84 17.38 6.96
N ASN A 198 -14.67 17.61 6.37
CA ASN A 198 -14.24 18.94 5.93
C ASN A 198 -13.30 18.85 4.73
N ASP A 199 -13.66 19.52 3.64
CA ASP A 199 -12.78 19.79 2.51
C ASP A 199 -11.97 21.06 2.76
N LEU A 200 -10.64 20.93 2.88
CA LEU A 200 -9.74 22.05 3.19
C LEU A 200 -9.73 23.16 2.13
N VAL A 201 -10.10 22.83 0.89
CA VAL A 201 -10.11 23.76 -0.24
C VAL A 201 -11.44 24.49 -0.35
N GLN A 202 -12.55 23.78 -0.12
CA GLN A 202 -13.89 24.34 -0.34
C GLN A 202 -14.55 24.81 0.96
N ASP A 203 -14.58 23.97 1.99
CA ASP A 203 -15.39 24.19 3.20
C ASP A 203 -14.81 25.27 4.11
N ALA A 204 -15.69 25.96 4.84
CA ALA A 204 -15.27 26.99 5.78
C ALA A 204 -14.39 26.40 6.90
N PRO A 205 -13.25 27.05 7.24
CA PRO A 205 -12.35 26.54 8.27
C PRO A 205 -12.93 26.72 9.67
N ILE A 206 -12.54 25.83 10.59
CA ILE A 206 -12.87 25.95 12.01
C ILE A 206 -12.09 27.14 12.59
N SER A 207 -12.76 28.05 13.30
CA SER A 207 -12.12 29.25 13.84
C SER A 207 -11.67 29.12 15.29
N ARG A 208 -10.75 30.01 15.69
CA ARG A 208 -10.15 30.13 17.02
C ARG A 208 -9.48 28.83 17.47
N ILE A 209 -8.62 28.30 16.62
CA ILE A 209 -7.81 27.11 16.89
C ILE A 209 -6.47 27.52 17.51
N ASP A 210 -6.08 26.85 18.57
CA ASP A 210 -4.88 27.17 19.35
C ASP A 210 -3.68 26.38 18.85
N LEU A 211 -3.91 25.13 18.45
CA LEU A 211 -2.94 24.27 17.77
C LEU A 211 -3.64 23.63 16.55
N LEU A 212 -3.16 23.93 15.36
CA LEU A 212 -3.58 23.29 14.11
C LEU A 212 -2.47 22.33 13.67
N VAL A 213 -2.83 21.06 13.51
CA VAL A 213 -1.97 19.99 13.00
C VAL A 213 -2.53 19.58 11.64
N CYS A 214 -1.71 19.63 10.61
CA CYS A 214 -2.06 19.19 9.27
C CYS A 214 -0.81 18.54 8.69
N ARG A 215 -0.72 17.21 8.77
CA ARG A 215 0.49 16.47 8.40
C ARG A 215 0.18 15.50 7.27
N ASN A 216 1.12 15.38 6.33
CA ASN A 216 1.06 14.44 5.21
C ASN A 216 -0.22 14.59 4.35
N THR A 217 -0.81 15.78 4.34
CA THR A 217 -2.05 16.11 3.62
C THR A 217 -1.81 17.20 2.57
N LEU A 218 -1.00 18.21 2.88
CA LEU A 218 -0.70 19.29 1.93
C LEU A 218 0.12 18.80 0.74
N MET A 219 0.90 17.73 0.91
CA MET A 219 1.76 17.14 -0.12
C MET A 219 1.03 16.69 -1.41
N TYR A 220 -0.29 16.45 -1.34
CA TYR A 220 -1.11 16.06 -2.49
C TYR A 220 -1.51 17.24 -3.38
N PHE A 221 -1.48 18.45 -2.84
CA PHE A 221 -1.94 19.65 -3.52
C PHE A 221 -0.81 20.33 -4.28
N ASN A 222 -1.16 21.06 -5.34
CA ASN A 222 -0.24 21.97 -6.02
C ASN A 222 0.03 23.24 -5.19
N ALA A 223 1.10 23.97 -5.52
CA ALA A 223 1.52 25.16 -4.76
C ALA A 223 0.42 26.25 -4.63
N GLU A 224 -0.38 26.46 -5.68
CA GLU A 224 -1.49 27.43 -5.64
C GLU A 224 -2.57 27.02 -4.63
N THR A 225 -2.91 25.73 -4.59
CA THR A 225 -3.94 25.21 -3.68
C THR A 225 -3.43 25.15 -2.25
N GLN A 226 -2.16 24.77 -2.04
CA GLN A 226 -1.50 24.87 -0.74
C GLN A 226 -1.54 26.30 -0.20
N THR A 227 -1.26 27.30 -1.04
CA THR A 227 -1.36 28.73 -0.68
C THR A 227 -2.75 29.07 -0.12
N LYS A 228 -3.81 28.70 -0.83
CA LYS A 228 -5.20 28.96 -0.40
C LYS A 228 -5.54 28.26 0.92
N ILE A 229 -5.10 27.01 1.09
CA ILE A 229 -5.30 26.26 2.34
C ILE A 229 -4.58 26.95 3.51
N LEU A 230 -3.34 27.41 3.30
CA LEU A 230 -2.55 28.06 4.33
C LEU A 230 -3.10 29.43 4.76
N GLU A 231 -3.67 30.19 3.83
CA GLU A 231 -4.43 31.42 4.17
C GLU A 231 -5.66 31.10 5.03
N ARG A 232 -6.39 30.03 4.70
CA ARG A 232 -7.52 29.54 5.51
C ARG A 232 -7.06 29.08 6.90
N PHE A 233 -5.93 28.39 7.00
CA PHE A 233 -5.32 28.00 8.29
C PHE A 233 -4.90 29.21 9.12
N HIS A 234 -4.33 30.25 8.48
CA HIS A 234 -4.02 31.49 9.18
C HIS A 234 -5.28 32.12 9.77
N PHE A 235 -6.38 32.16 9.01
CA PHE A 235 -7.67 32.66 9.50
C PHE A 235 -8.24 31.79 10.65
N ALA A 236 -8.12 30.47 10.54
CA ALA A 236 -8.57 29.49 11.53
C ALA A 236 -7.90 29.68 12.90
N LEU A 237 -6.60 29.96 12.90
CA LEU A 237 -5.80 30.05 14.12
C LEU A 237 -6.17 31.26 14.98
N ALA A 238 -6.24 31.05 16.30
CA ALA A 238 -6.33 32.09 17.30
C ALA A 238 -5.10 33.01 17.25
N PRO A 239 -5.15 34.24 17.82
CA PRO A 239 -3.96 35.05 18.01
C PRO A 239 -2.88 34.25 18.73
N ARG A 240 -1.65 34.23 18.19
CA ARG A 240 -0.52 33.41 18.67
C ARG A 240 -0.70 31.89 18.54
N GLY A 241 -1.71 31.42 17.81
CA GLY A 241 -1.92 30.00 17.54
C GLY A 241 -0.74 29.38 16.78
N LEU A 242 -0.60 28.06 16.94
CA LEU A 242 0.51 27.27 16.42
C LEU A 242 0.03 26.40 15.26
N LEU A 243 0.85 26.32 14.21
CA LEU A 243 0.66 25.44 13.06
C LEU A 243 1.77 24.39 13.07
N PHE A 244 1.39 23.12 12.94
CA PHE A 244 2.30 21.99 12.89
C PHE A 244 2.05 21.17 11.62
N LEU A 245 3.07 21.11 10.76
CA LEU A 245 2.98 20.43 9.46
C LEU A 245 3.84 19.15 9.41
N GLY A 246 3.62 18.35 8.37
CA GLY A 246 4.43 17.18 8.04
C GLY A 246 5.80 17.56 7.48
N LYS A 247 6.78 16.66 7.60
CA LYS A 247 8.20 16.92 7.22
C LYS A 247 8.38 17.38 5.75
N ALA A 248 7.60 16.78 4.85
CA ALA A 248 7.60 17.05 3.41
C ALA A 248 6.85 18.33 3.02
N GLU A 249 6.17 18.99 3.97
CA GLU A 249 5.33 20.15 3.69
C GLU A 249 6.10 21.43 4.04
N MET A 250 6.34 22.26 3.03
CA MET A 250 7.14 23.48 3.17
C MET A 250 6.31 24.75 2.99
N LEU A 251 6.67 25.76 3.76
CA LEU A 251 5.96 27.04 3.90
C LEU A 251 6.75 28.22 3.29
N LEU A 252 7.64 27.95 2.33
CA LEU A 252 8.68 28.90 1.87
C LEU A 252 8.12 30.24 1.40
N SER A 253 7.05 30.20 0.61
CA SER A 253 6.35 31.36 0.05
C SER A 253 5.48 32.12 1.06
N HIS A 254 5.25 31.59 2.28
CA HIS A 254 4.28 32.12 3.25
C HIS A 254 4.88 32.54 4.60
N THR A 255 6.21 32.71 4.66
CA THR A 255 6.93 33.27 5.83
C THR A 255 6.40 34.63 6.30
N ARG A 256 5.62 35.35 5.47
CA ARG A 256 4.99 36.63 5.84
C ARG A 256 3.83 36.50 6.83
N ILE A 257 3.15 35.35 6.87
CA ILE A 257 1.97 35.11 7.72
C ILE A 257 2.24 34.09 8.83
N PHE A 258 3.33 33.31 8.73
CA PHE A 258 3.78 32.35 9.72
C PHE A 258 5.25 32.55 10.08
N GLU A 259 5.55 32.61 11.37
CA GLU A 259 6.91 32.69 11.91
C GLU A 259 7.39 31.28 12.27
N PRO A 260 8.53 30.81 11.78
CA PRO A 260 9.02 29.47 12.12
C PRO A 260 9.55 29.41 13.56
N LEU A 261 9.02 28.47 14.34
CA LEU A 261 9.58 28.11 15.66
C LEU A 261 10.64 27.01 15.53
N ASP A 262 10.37 26.00 14.69
CA ASP A 262 11.31 24.95 14.34
C ASP A 262 11.11 24.56 12.87
N LEU A 263 12.08 24.93 12.02
CA LEU A 263 12.03 24.63 10.59
C LEU A 263 12.25 23.15 10.28
N LYS A 264 13.02 22.43 11.10
CA LYS A 264 13.33 21.00 10.88
C LYS A 264 12.08 20.16 11.07
N ARG A 265 11.27 20.51 12.07
CA ARG A 265 10.04 19.81 12.46
C ARG A 265 8.77 20.50 11.99
N ARG A 266 8.90 21.58 11.21
CA ARG A 266 7.78 22.29 10.56
C ARG A 266 6.74 22.81 11.55
N VAL A 267 7.21 23.43 12.62
CA VAL A 267 6.36 24.10 13.61
C VAL A 267 6.46 25.62 13.43
N PHE A 268 5.31 26.26 13.33
CA PHE A 268 5.17 27.68 13.04
C PHE A 268 4.19 28.35 14.00
N ARG A 269 4.36 29.65 14.19
CA ARG A 269 3.47 30.51 14.96
C ARG A 269 2.77 31.47 14.02
N LYS A 270 1.47 31.70 14.24
CA LYS A 270 0.71 32.72 13.52
C LYS A 270 1.35 34.09 13.77
N VAL A 271 1.77 34.77 12.70
CA VAL A 271 2.14 36.18 12.77
C VAL A 271 0.85 36.96 13.00
N ALA A 272 0.78 37.66 14.14
CA ALA A 272 -0.30 38.60 14.38
C ALA A 272 -0.28 39.61 13.24
N GLY A 273 -1.36 39.67 12.46
CA GLY A 273 -1.47 40.58 11.33
C GLY A 273 -1.03 41.96 11.79
N THR A 274 0.05 42.45 11.20
CA THR A 274 0.53 43.81 11.41
C THR A 274 -0.49 44.76 10.81
N THR A 275 -1.56 45.00 11.57
CA THR A 275 -1.90 46.39 11.88
C THR A 275 -0.75 46.95 12.70
N ALA A 276 0.43 47.09 12.07
CA ALA A 276 1.52 47.92 12.56
C ALA A 276 1.05 49.37 12.40
N GLY A 277 0.04 49.73 13.18
CA GLY A 277 0.04 51.04 13.80
C GLY A 277 1.29 51.06 14.65
N TYR A 278 2.35 51.66 14.13
CA TYR A 278 3.34 52.38 14.93
C TYR A 278 2.62 53.52 15.67
N ASN A 279 1.65 53.16 16.52
CA ASN A 279 0.91 54.05 17.39
C ASN A 279 1.43 53.96 18.82
N HIS A 280 2.65 53.45 19.01
CA HIS A 280 3.36 53.50 20.28
C HIS A 280 4.82 53.96 20.08
N PHE A 281 5.02 55.14 19.50
CA PHE A 281 5.79 56.14 20.24
C PHE A 281 4.80 56.92 21.11
N VAL A 282 4.27 56.25 22.13
CA VAL A 282 3.86 56.97 23.32
C VAL A 282 5.16 57.60 23.80
N SER A 283 5.25 58.92 23.66
CA SER A 283 6.20 59.73 24.38
C SER A 283 6.11 59.30 25.84
N THR A 284 7.06 58.45 26.26
CA THR A 284 7.42 58.33 27.66
C THR A 284 7.70 59.76 28.08
N GLY A 285 6.91 60.24 29.05
CA GLY A 285 6.84 61.63 29.42
C GLY A 285 8.23 62.24 29.47
N LEU A 286 8.52 63.16 28.55
CA LEU A 286 9.64 64.06 28.68
C LEU A 286 9.49 64.70 30.07
N PRO A 287 10.49 64.57 30.97
CA PRO A 287 10.45 65.23 32.26
C PRO A 287 10.17 66.71 32.02
N SER A 288 9.29 67.30 32.83
CA SER A 288 8.98 68.72 32.79
C SER A 288 10.27 69.53 32.64
N ARG A 289 10.43 70.13 31.46
CA ARG A 289 11.62 70.86 31.03
C ARG A 289 11.82 72.03 32.01
N ARG A 290 12.86 71.95 32.85
CA ARG A 290 13.36 73.14 33.54
C ARG A 290 13.82 74.13 32.46
N PRO A 291 13.51 75.43 32.59
CA PRO A 291 14.02 76.43 31.66
C PRO A 291 15.50 76.67 31.99
N THR A 292 16.38 75.82 31.48
CA THR A 292 17.78 76.18 31.30
C THR A 292 17.88 76.87 29.95
N ASP A 293 18.36 78.10 29.97
CA ASP A 293 18.63 78.94 28.82
C ASP A 293 19.76 78.28 28.01
N MET A 294 19.39 77.40 27.08
CA MET A 294 20.31 76.71 26.20
C MET A 294 20.47 77.57 24.94
N SER A 295 21.40 78.51 24.97
CA SER A 295 21.81 79.28 23.80
C SER A 295 22.27 78.33 22.67
N GLY A 296 21.77 78.51 21.45
CA GLY A 296 22.12 77.68 20.28
C GLY A 296 21.16 76.51 19.99
N LEU A 297 19.99 76.44 20.63
CA LEU A 297 19.03 75.36 20.41
C LEU A 297 18.39 75.38 19.01
N GLU A 298 18.36 76.52 18.34
CA GLU A 298 17.92 76.65 16.95
C GLU A 298 18.98 76.08 15.99
N GLU A 299 20.24 76.52 16.11
CA GLU A 299 21.36 75.97 15.33
C GLU A 299 21.50 74.45 15.48
N LEU A 300 21.27 73.92 16.69
CA LEU A 300 21.29 72.48 16.95
C LEU A 300 20.10 71.75 16.29
N ARG A 301 18.91 72.35 16.27
CA ARG A 301 17.72 71.77 15.61
C ARG A 301 17.86 71.77 14.09
N ASP A 302 18.39 72.85 13.53
CA ASP A 302 18.63 72.97 12.10
C ASP A 302 19.72 71.99 11.68
N SER A 303 20.81 71.90 12.44
CA SER A 303 21.86 70.90 12.20
C SER A 303 21.35 69.47 12.32
N ALA A 304 20.50 69.17 13.30
CA ALA A 304 19.91 67.84 13.47
C ALA A 304 18.92 67.47 12.35
N PHE A 305 18.15 68.44 11.85
CA PHE A 305 17.25 68.26 10.71
C PHE A 305 18.04 68.02 9.41
N SER A 306 19.05 68.85 9.15
CA SER A 306 19.92 68.74 7.97
C SER A 306 20.72 67.45 7.96
N ALA A 307 21.23 67.00 9.11
CA ALA A 307 22.00 65.75 9.24
C ALA A 307 21.13 64.47 9.28
N SER A 308 19.80 64.59 9.22
CA SER A 308 18.90 63.43 9.21
C SER A 308 19.21 62.52 8.02
N PRO A 309 19.35 61.20 8.21
CA PRO A 309 19.69 60.26 7.13
C PRO A 309 18.52 59.97 6.18
N VAL A 310 17.34 60.56 6.41
CA VAL A 310 16.13 60.33 5.63
C VAL A 310 15.71 61.64 4.98
N ALA A 311 15.37 61.63 3.69
CA ALA A 311 14.91 62.81 2.98
C ALA A 311 13.60 63.35 3.57
N GLN A 312 13.57 64.63 3.92
CA GLN A 312 12.45 65.26 4.60
C GLN A 312 12.17 66.66 4.03
N VAL A 313 10.89 66.92 3.76
CA VAL A 313 10.37 68.22 3.32
C VAL A 313 9.26 68.64 4.28
N VAL A 314 9.37 69.82 4.87
CA VAL A 314 8.37 70.38 5.78
C VAL A 314 7.66 71.53 5.09
N VAL A 315 6.34 71.50 5.14
CA VAL A 315 5.46 72.45 4.47
C VAL A 315 4.59 73.11 5.55
N THR A 316 4.45 74.43 5.49
CA THR A 316 3.58 75.20 6.39
C THR A 316 2.10 74.89 6.15
N ALA A 317 1.23 75.38 7.05
CA ALA A 317 -0.23 75.28 6.87
C ALA A 317 -0.72 75.93 5.55
N ASP A 318 0.00 76.96 5.07
CA ASP A 318 -0.26 77.70 3.83
C ASP A 318 0.42 77.06 2.60
N GLU A 319 0.86 75.80 2.69
CA GLU A 319 1.42 75.02 1.57
C GLU A 319 2.76 75.55 1.03
N VAL A 320 3.42 76.43 1.80
CA VAL A 320 4.76 76.94 1.51
C VAL A 320 5.81 76.01 2.12
N VAL A 321 6.85 75.67 1.36
CA VAL A 321 7.99 74.88 1.85
C VAL A 321 8.75 75.67 2.90
N ALA A 322 8.78 75.15 4.12
CA ALA A 322 9.42 75.76 5.27
C ALA A 322 10.85 75.27 5.45
N LEU A 323 11.09 73.96 5.29
CA LEU A 323 12.39 73.34 5.52
C LEU A 323 12.58 72.18 4.54
N VAL A 324 13.81 72.06 4.04
CA VAL A 324 14.29 70.93 3.22
C VAL A 324 15.61 70.49 3.82
N ASN A 325 15.79 69.19 4.07
CA ASN A 325 17.05 68.69 4.60
C ASN A 325 18.01 68.25 3.50
N GLN A 326 19.28 68.03 3.86
CA GLN A 326 20.34 67.68 2.92
C GLN A 326 20.00 66.44 2.07
N GLN A 327 19.34 65.43 2.66
CA GLN A 327 18.95 64.22 1.93
C GLN A 327 17.84 64.49 0.90
N ALA A 328 16.89 65.39 1.19
CA ALA A 328 15.87 65.79 0.23
C ALA A 328 16.45 66.66 -0.90
N GLU A 329 17.44 67.52 -0.61
CA GLU A 329 18.19 68.26 -1.64
C GLU A 329 18.89 67.30 -2.59
N ILE A 330 19.59 66.31 -2.05
CA ILE A 330 20.28 65.30 -2.84
C ILE A 330 19.26 64.46 -3.63
N ALA A 331 18.20 63.95 -3.01
CA ALA A 331 17.27 63.00 -3.63
C ALA A 331 16.37 63.62 -4.71
N PHE A 332 15.92 64.87 -4.50
CA PHE A 332 14.91 65.53 -5.33
C PHE A 332 15.42 66.80 -6.01
N THR A 333 16.72 67.11 -5.92
CA THR A 333 17.34 68.31 -6.52
C THR A 333 16.70 69.61 -6.01
N LEU A 334 16.25 69.59 -4.75
CA LEU A 334 15.77 70.78 -4.06
C LEU A 334 16.96 71.60 -3.54
N SER A 335 16.72 72.87 -3.26
CA SER A 335 17.73 73.78 -2.70
C SER A 335 17.11 74.76 -1.71
N ASP A 336 17.95 75.47 -0.97
CA ASP A 336 17.54 76.62 -0.13
C ASP A 336 16.70 77.67 -0.88
N ARG A 337 16.81 77.75 -2.22
CA ARG A 337 16.00 78.66 -3.05
C ARG A 337 14.55 78.25 -3.19
N ASP A 338 14.24 76.99 -2.87
CA ASP A 338 12.89 76.43 -2.91
C ASP A 338 12.14 76.63 -1.60
N VAL A 339 12.87 76.96 -0.52
CA VAL A 339 12.28 77.40 0.75
C VAL A 339 11.56 78.74 0.53
N GLY A 340 10.32 78.84 1.00
CA GLY A 340 9.46 79.99 0.77
C GLY A 340 8.63 79.94 -0.52
N ARG A 341 8.83 78.94 -1.39
CA ARG A 341 7.95 78.67 -2.54
C ARG A 341 6.80 77.75 -2.13
N THR A 342 5.70 77.81 -2.89
CA THR A 342 4.60 76.84 -2.75
C THR A 342 5.10 75.44 -3.14
N LEU A 343 4.68 74.41 -2.41
CA LEU A 343 5.04 73.02 -2.70
C LEU A 343 4.63 72.62 -4.13
N TRP A 344 3.51 73.16 -4.61
CA TRP A 344 2.92 72.87 -5.92
C TRP A 344 3.75 73.34 -7.11
N ASP A 345 4.68 74.27 -6.90
CA ASP A 345 5.55 74.80 -7.94
C ASP A 345 6.85 73.98 -8.07
N LEU A 346 6.99 72.92 -7.27
CA LEU A 346 8.16 72.06 -7.23
C LEU A 346 7.86 70.70 -7.85
N ASP A 347 8.87 70.13 -8.53
CA ASP A 347 8.75 68.82 -9.18
C ASP A 347 8.41 67.70 -8.18
N VAL A 348 8.90 67.83 -6.94
CA VAL A 348 8.66 66.87 -5.84
C VAL A 348 7.16 66.67 -5.54
N SER A 349 6.32 67.68 -5.84
CA SER A 349 4.87 67.59 -5.65
C SER A 349 4.20 66.59 -6.59
N TYR A 350 4.73 66.43 -7.80
CA TYR A 350 4.14 65.59 -8.85
C TYR A 350 4.86 64.26 -8.99
N ARG A 351 6.16 64.22 -8.66
CA ARG A 351 6.99 63.01 -8.71
C ARG A 351 7.87 62.92 -7.46
N PRO A 352 8.08 61.73 -6.88
CA PRO A 352 7.75 60.41 -7.42
C PRO A 352 6.28 59.99 -7.25
N VAL A 353 5.51 60.69 -6.43
CA VAL A 353 4.06 60.49 -6.26
C VAL A 353 3.35 61.84 -6.21
N ALA A 354 2.06 61.89 -6.57
CA ALA A 354 1.25 63.11 -6.48
C ALA A 354 0.99 63.47 -5.00
N LEU A 355 1.95 64.12 -4.34
CA LEU A 355 1.94 64.44 -2.91
C LEU A 355 0.77 65.35 -2.53
N ARG A 356 0.23 66.10 -3.48
CA ARG A 356 -0.84 67.07 -3.23
C ARG A 356 -2.04 66.52 -2.49
N ALA A 357 -2.62 65.46 -3.03
CA ALA A 357 -3.79 64.84 -2.41
C ALA A 357 -3.49 64.36 -0.99
N TYR A 358 -2.30 63.81 -0.77
CA TYR A 358 -1.89 63.28 0.53
C TYR A 358 -1.58 64.37 1.56
N VAL A 359 -0.96 65.49 1.15
CA VAL A 359 -0.71 66.64 2.03
C VAL A 359 -2.03 67.32 2.41
N GLU A 360 -2.93 67.52 1.45
CA GLU A 360 -4.27 68.06 1.72
C GLU A 360 -5.08 67.12 2.65
N GLN A 361 -5.04 65.82 2.40
CA GLN A 361 -5.71 64.82 3.22
C GLN A 361 -5.15 64.76 4.64
N ALA A 362 -3.83 64.70 4.80
CA ALA A 362 -3.18 64.69 6.12
C ALA A 362 -3.49 65.96 6.92
N ARG A 363 -3.62 67.11 6.24
CA ARG A 363 -4.04 68.38 6.84
C ARG A 363 -5.48 68.35 7.34
N LEU A 364 -6.42 67.93 6.48
CA LEU A 364 -7.86 67.92 6.79
C LEU A 364 -8.18 66.90 7.88
N GLU A 365 -7.64 65.68 7.76
CA GLU A 365 -7.91 64.57 8.68
C GLU A 365 -7.04 64.62 9.94
N ARG A 366 -5.98 65.43 9.95
CA ARG A 366 -4.97 65.50 11.03
C ARG A 366 -4.41 64.13 11.41
N ARG A 367 -4.23 63.28 10.40
CA ARG A 367 -3.75 61.90 10.53
C ARG A 367 -2.51 61.68 9.67
N SER A 368 -1.57 60.89 10.18
CA SER A 368 -0.42 60.41 9.42
C SER A 368 -0.84 59.44 8.32
N LEU A 369 -0.33 59.66 7.10
CA LEU A 369 -0.54 58.81 5.94
C LEU A 369 0.76 58.13 5.53
N ARG A 370 0.65 56.90 5.00
CA ARG A 370 1.76 56.08 4.54
C ARG A 370 1.51 55.64 3.11
N ILE A 371 2.44 55.92 2.21
CA ILE A 371 2.40 55.56 0.80
C ILE A 371 3.55 54.59 0.56
N LYS A 372 3.23 53.37 0.13
CA LYS A 372 4.21 52.34 -0.18
C LYS A 372 4.53 52.34 -1.68
N ASP A 373 5.63 51.69 -2.05
CA ASP A 373 5.98 51.39 -3.44
C ASP A 373 6.10 52.63 -4.35
N VAL A 374 6.70 53.70 -3.82
CA VAL A 374 6.90 54.93 -4.58
C VAL A 374 8.19 54.82 -5.39
N GLU A 375 8.06 54.54 -6.68
CA GLU A 375 9.19 54.40 -7.60
C GLU A 375 9.76 55.78 -7.98
N TRP A 376 11.07 55.95 -7.79
CA TRP A 376 11.81 57.12 -8.24
C TRP A 376 12.99 56.72 -9.12
N ARG A 377 12.97 57.17 -10.39
CA ARG A 377 14.06 56.91 -11.33
C ARG A 377 14.98 58.12 -11.41
N ARG A 378 16.24 57.92 -11.03
CA ARG A 378 17.28 58.96 -11.09
C ARG A 378 18.53 58.42 -11.78
N ALA A 379 19.00 59.12 -12.82
CA ALA A 379 20.29 58.86 -13.47
C ALA A 379 20.56 57.39 -13.87
N GLY A 380 19.51 56.62 -14.17
CA GLY A 380 19.60 55.19 -14.55
C GLY A 380 19.38 54.21 -13.40
N GLU A 381 19.34 54.67 -12.15
CA GLU A 381 19.03 53.87 -10.97
C GLU A 381 17.57 54.07 -10.54
N THR A 382 16.92 52.98 -10.10
CA THR A 382 15.56 53.01 -9.58
C THR A 382 15.60 52.86 -8.07
N VAL A 383 15.19 53.91 -7.36
CA VAL A 383 15.07 53.94 -5.90
C VAL A 383 13.60 53.77 -5.54
N TRP A 384 13.34 52.98 -4.51
CA TRP A 384 11.99 52.78 -3.98
C TRP A 384 11.84 53.50 -2.65
N TYR A 385 10.86 54.38 -2.57
CA TYR A 385 10.54 55.10 -1.35
C TYR A 385 9.26 54.57 -0.69
N GLU A 386 9.28 54.61 0.63
CA GLU A 386 8.10 54.62 1.45
C GLU A 386 7.90 56.03 2.01
N VAL A 387 6.80 56.67 1.64
CA VAL A 387 6.55 58.08 1.95
C VAL A 387 5.59 58.21 3.11
N HIS A 388 5.99 58.95 4.13
CA HIS A 388 5.17 59.26 5.30
C HIS A 388 4.79 60.73 5.28
N VAL A 389 3.49 61.01 5.34
CA VAL A 389 2.94 62.36 5.37
C VAL A 389 2.34 62.59 6.75
N ASN A 390 3.04 63.38 7.57
CA ASN A 390 2.77 63.54 8.99
C ASN A 390 2.33 64.98 9.29
N PRO A 391 1.09 65.23 9.76
CA PRO A 391 0.66 66.56 10.16
C PRO A 391 1.38 67.01 11.44
N LEU A 392 1.92 68.22 11.43
CA LEU A 392 2.56 68.86 12.57
C LEU A 392 1.54 69.71 13.31
N VAL A 393 1.20 69.30 14.53
CA VAL A 393 0.22 70.01 15.37
C VAL A 393 0.89 70.58 16.62
N ASN A 394 0.48 71.78 17.00
CA ASN A 394 0.93 72.44 18.21
C ASN A 394 0.17 71.90 19.44
N ARG A 395 0.59 72.27 20.65
CA ARG A 395 -0.01 71.81 21.92
C ARG A 395 -1.48 72.19 22.08
N ASP A 396 -1.90 73.28 21.45
CA ASP A 396 -3.28 73.76 21.38
C ASP A 396 -4.11 73.06 20.27
N LYS A 397 -3.54 72.04 19.62
CA LYS A 397 -4.10 71.32 18.46
C LYS A 397 -4.31 72.19 17.22
N SER A 398 -3.67 73.35 17.13
CA SER A 398 -3.56 74.10 15.86
C SER A 398 -2.58 73.39 14.92
N LEU A 399 -2.85 73.42 13.62
CA LEU A 399 -1.96 72.85 12.62
C LEU A 399 -0.84 73.85 12.30
N LEU A 400 0.41 73.42 12.43
CA LEU A 400 1.59 74.20 12.05
C LEU A 400 2.01 73.92 10.60
N GLY A 401 1.78 72.70 10.13
CA GLY A 401 2.19 72.27 8.79
C GLY A 401 2.11 70.77 8.61
N VAL A 402 2.79 70.27 7.58
CA VAL A 402 2.90 68.85 7.24
C VAL A 402 4.35 68.52 6.96
N SER A 403 4.84 67.44 7.56
CA SER A 403 6.16 66.87 7.28
C SER A 403 6.01 65.69 6.34
N VAL A 404 6.67 65.74 5.19
CA VAL A 404 6.78 64.64 4.24
C VAL A 404 8.17 64.00 4.40
N VAL A 405 8.21 62.70 4.66
CA VAL A 405 9.45 61.94 4.90
C VAL A 405 9.52 60.80 3.89
N PHE A 406 10.66 60.63 3.23
CA PHE A 406 10.90 59.60 2.20
C PHE A 406 11.93 58.59 2.70
N HIS A 407 11.47 57.41 3.08
CA HIS A 407 12.34 56.32 3.50
C HIS A 407 12.79 55.51 2.28
N ASP A 408 14.09 55.46 2.00
CA ASP A 408 14.63 54.56 0.98
C ASP A 408 14.49 53.11 1.47
N VAL A 409 13.70 52.33 0.75
CA VAL A 409 13.43 50.90 1.02
C VAL A 409 13.99 50.00 -0.08
N SER A 410 14.90 50.51 -0.92
CA SER A 410 15.48 49.79 -2.06
C SER A 410 16.21 48.51 -1.63
N TRP A 411 17.05 48.59 -0.60
CA TRP A 411 17.77 47.43 -0.06
C TRP A 411 16.83 46.37 0.51
N ALA A 412 15.83 46.78 1.30
CA ALA A 412 14.83 45.87 1.84
C ALA A 412 14.03 45.17 0.74
N ARG A 413 13.72 45.88 -0.36
CA ARG A 413 13.04 45.33 -1.53
C ARG A 413 13.92 44.36 -2.32
N GLN A 414 15.22 44.64 -2.46
CA GLN A 414 16.18 43.71 -3.07
C GLN A 414 16.26 42.41 -2.27
N LEU A 415 16.42 42.50 -0.94
CA LEU A 415 16.42 41.34 -0.07
C LEU A 415 15.11 40.53 -0.15
N LEU A 416 13.96 41.21 -0.21
CA LEU A 416 12.68 40.53 -0.39
C LEU A 416 12.60 39.80 -1.74
N THR A 417 13.09 40.42 -2.81
CA THR A 417 13.13 39.80 -4.15
C THR A 417 14.08 38.60 -4.17
N GLU A 418 15.26 38.71 -3.54
CA GLU A 418 16.24 37.63 -3.44
C GLU A 418 15.70 36.48 -2.59
N LEU A 419 15.01 36.78 -1.47
CA LEU A 419 14.33 35.79 -0.66
C LEU A 419 13.21 35.08 -1.44
N GLU A 420 12.40 35.82 -2.21
CA GLU A 420 11.38 35.23 -3.08
C GLU A 420 12.02 34.33 -4.15
N HIS A 421 13.13 34.74 -4.75
CA HIS A 421 13.86 33.92 -5.73
C HIS A 421 14.43 32.65 -5.10
N SER A 422 15.11 32.77 -3.95
CA SER A 422 15.66 31.63 -3.21
C SER A 422 14.56 30.67 -2.75
N ASN A 423 13.42 31.19 -2.28
CA ASN A 423 12.27 30.37 -1.91
C ASN A 423 11.72 29.58 -3.11
N ARG A 424 11.61 30.20 -4.29
CA ARG A 424 11.20 29.50 -5.53
C ARG A 424 12.20 28.42 -5.95
N GLN A 425 13.50 28.70 -5.85
CA GLN A 425 14.53 27.69 -6.12
C GLN A 425 14.44 26.52 -5.15
N LEU A 426 14.22 26.81 -3.87
CA LEU A 426 14.06 25.77 -2.86
C LEU A 426 12.80 24.95 -3.14
N GLU A 427 11.68 25.58 -3.44
CA GLU A 427 10.42 24.91 -3.82
C GLU A 427 10.62 23.96 -5.00
N SER A 428 11.29 24.42 -6.07
CA SER A 428 11.66 23.58 -7.22
C SER A 428 12.51 22.37 -6.80
N ALA A 429 13.55 22.58 -5.99
CA ALA A 429 14.41 21.49 -5.54
C ALA A 429 13.66 20.48 -4.64
N TYR A 430 12.70 20.95 -3.84
CA TYR A 430 11.86 20.08 -3.02
C TYR A 430 10.84 19.32 -3.84
N GLU A 431 10.28 19.90 -4.92
CA GLU A 431 9.42 19.18 -5.86
C GLU A 431 10.19 18.06 -6.56
N GLU A 432 11.43 18.32 -6.99
CA GLU A 432 12.32 17.28 -7.53
C GLU A 432 12.61 16.19 -6.49
N LEU A 433 12.91 16.58 -5.24
CA LEU A 433 13.18 15.64 -4.16
C LEU A 433 11.93 14.81 -3.83
N GLN A 434 10.74 15.42 -3.83
CA GLN A 434 9.49 14.69 -3.63
C GLN A 434 9.24 13.71 -4.79
N SER A 435 9.47 14.13 -6.04
CA SER A 435 9.34 13.25 -7.21
C SER A 435 10.26 12.03 -7.10
N THR A 436 11.53 12.25 -6.78
CA THR A 436 12.49 11.15 -6.59
C THR A 436 12.14 10.24 -5.42
N ASN A 437 11.58 10.77 -4.34
CA ASN A 437 11.12 9.96 -3.21
C ASN A 437 9.87 9.14 -3.57
N GLU A 438 8.94 9.72 -4.34
CA GLU A 438 7.79 9.02 -4.88
C GLU A 438 8.18 7.91 -5.87
N GLU A 439 9.24 8.12 -6.66
CA GLU A 439 9.84 7.08 -7.53
C GLU A 439 10.47 5.96 -6.68
N LEU A 440 11.20 6.31 -5.61
CA LEU A 440 11.77 5.33 -4.69
C LEU A 440 10.68 4.49 -4.02
N GLU A 441 9.60 5.10 -3.55
CA GLU A 441 8.46 4.37 -2.98
C GLU A 441 7.88 3.38 -4.00
N THR A 442 7.72 3.77 -5.26
CA THR A 442 7.25 2.82 -6.30
C THR A 442 8.23 1.69 -6.55
N THR A 443 9.52 1.98 -6.64
CA THR A 443 10.51 0.89 -6.82
C THR A 443 10.52 -0.05 -5.63
N ASN A 444 10.21 0.45 -4.43
CA ASN A 444 10.14 -0.37 -3.23
C ASN A 444 8.86 -1.22 -3.19
N GLU A 445 7.71 -0.66 -3.61
CA GLU A 445 6.46 -1.43 -3.78
C GLU A 445 6.61 -2.51 -4.86
N GLU A 446 7.26 -2.20 -5.99
CA GLU A 446 7.56 -3.17 -7.04
C GLU A 446 8.49 -4.29 -6.53
N LEU A 447 9.56 -3.93 -5.80
CA LEU A 447 10.43 -4.92 -5.17
C LEU A 447 9.67 -5.82 -4.20
N GLN A 448 8.81 -5.25 -3.36
CA GLN A 448 7.99 -6.03 -2.44
C GLN A 448 7.05 -6.98 -3.20
N SER A 449 6.40 -6.51 -4.26
CA SER A 449 5.58 -7.37 -5.13
C SER A 449 6.39 -8.51 -5.75
N THR A 450 7.62 -8.25 -6.21
CA THR A 450 8.47 -9.32 -6.75
C THR A 450 8.93 -10.32 -5.69
N VAL A 451 9.07 -9.88 -4.43
CA VAL A 451 9.38 -10.77 -3.30
C VAL A 451 8.18 -11.66 -3.00
N GLU A 452 6.98 -11.08 -2.93
CA GLU A 452 5.73 -11.84 -2.72
C GLU A 452 5.50 -12.85 -3.85
N GLU A 453 5.72 -12.46 -5.11
CA GLU A 453 5.68 -13.39 -6.25
C GLU A 453 6.70 -14.52 -6.09
N LEU A 454 7.96 -14.23 -5.74
CA LEU A 454 8.96 -15.27 -5.50
C LEU A 454 8.57 -16.21 -4.36
N GLU A 455 8.01 -15.70 -3.27
CA GLU A 455 7.50 -16.53 -2.17
C GLU A 455 6.39 -17.46 -2.65
N THR A 456 5.42 -16.97 -3.42
CA THR A 456 4.36 -17.82 -4.00
C THR A 456 4.93 -18.89 -4.93
N THR A 457 5.90 -18.55 -5.80
CA THR A 457 6.54 -19.56 -6.67
C THR A 457 7.31 -20.60 -5.86
N ASN A 458 7.87 -20.21 -4.71
CA ASN A 458 8.57 -21.14 -3.82
C ASN A 458 7.58 -22.06 -3.09
N GLU A 459 6.41 -21.56 -2.67
CA GLU A 459 5.33 -22.37 -2.14
C GLU A 459 4.78 -23.35 -3.18
N GLU A 460 4.58 -22.91 -4.43
CA GLU A 460 4.18 -23.80 -5.52
C GLU A 460 5.23 -24.88 -5.79
N LEU A 461 6.52 -24.52 -5.83
CA LEU A 461 7.60 -25.49 -5.97
C LEU A 461 7.62 -26.49 -4.82
N GLN A 462 7.42 -26.03 -3.59
CA GLN A 462 7.35 -26.93 -2.44
C GLN A 462 6.14 -27.88 -2.55
N SER A 463 4.96 -27.38 -2.94
CA SER A 463 3.78 -28.19 -3.18
C SER A 463 4.02 -29.23 -4.28
N THR A 464 4.64 -28.85 -5.40
CA THR A 464 4.97 -29.82 -6.46
C THR A 464 5.98 -30.86 -6.00
N ASN A 465 6.89 -30.50 -5.10
CA ASN A 465 7.84 -31.44 -4.52
C ASN A 465 7.14 -32.42 -3.56
N GLU A 466 6.21 -31.95 -2.74
CA GLU A 466 5.35 -32.79 -1.90
C GLU A 466 4.49 -33.74 -2.74
N GLU A 467 3.89 -33.26 -3.83
CA GLU A 467 3.15 -34.11 -4.78
C GLU A 467 4.06 -35.17 -5.44
N LEU A 468 5.29 -34.81 -5.83
CA LEU A 468 6.26 -35.77 -6.37
C LEU A 468 6.67 -36.82 -5.34
N GLU A 469 6.86 -36.44 -4.08
CA GLU A 469 7.14 -37.38 -3.00
C GLU A 469 5.98 -38.35 -2.80
N THR A 470 4.73 -37.86 -2.75
CA THR A 470 3.55 -38.75 -2.63
C THR A 470 3.41 -39.70 -3.81
N MET A 471 3.61 -39.23 -5.04
CA MET A 471 3.60 -40.11 -6.22
C MET A 471 4.72 -41.15 -6.16
N ASN A 472 5.89 -40.80 -5.63
CA ASN A 472 6.99 -41.74 -5.46
C ASN A 472 6.66 -42.80 -4.40
N GLU A 473 6.03 -42.41 -3.29
CA GLU A 473 5.54 -43.34 -2.26
C GLU A 473 4.46 -44.28 -2.80
N GLU A 474 3.50 -43.77 -3.59
CA GLU A 474 2.49 -44.60 -4.26
C GLU A 474 3.12 -45.57 -5.26
N LEU A 475 4.08 -45.12 -6.07
CA LEU A 475 4.82 -45.98 -6.99
C LEU A 475 5.61 -47.05 -6.25
N GLN A 476 6.23 -46.71 -5.12
CA GLN A 476 6.96 -47.67 -4.32
C GLN A 476 6.02 -48.70 -3.69
N SER A 477 4.87 -48.27 -3.17
CA SER A 477 3.83 -49.16 -2.66
C SER A 477 3.29 -50.11 -3.73
N THR A 478 3.00 -49.61 -4.94
CA THR A 478 2.53 -50.47 -6.04
C THR A 478 3.61 -51.46 -6.48
N ASN A 479 4.88 -51.07 -6.44
CA ASN A 479 5.98 -51.98 -6.73
C ASN A 479 6.10 -53.08 -5.67
N ASP A 480 5.96 -52.74 -4.39
CA ASP A 480 5.95 -53.71 -3.28
C ASP A 480 4.77 -54.70 -3.39
N GLU A 481 3.58 -54.22 -3.77
CA GLU A 481 2.43 -55.07 -4.05
C GLU A 481 2.68 -56.01 -5.24
N LEU A 482 3.23 -55.48 -6.34
CA LEU A 482 3.59 -56.29 -7.51
C LEU A 482 4.62 -57.36 -7.17
N GLN A 483 5.62 -57.02 -6.35
CA GLN A 483 6.63 -57.96 -5.92
C GLN A 483 6.04 -59.06 -5.04
N THR A 484 5.14 -58.70 -4.12
CA THR A 484 4.40 -59.66 -3.30
C THR A 484 3.55 -60.62 -4.15
N ILE A 485 2.85 -60.08 -5.16
CA ILE A 485 2.06 -60.90 -6.10
C ILE A 485 2.97 -61.83 -6.90
N ASN A 486 4.12 -61.33 -7.35
CA ASN A 486 5.08 -62.13 -8.12
C ASN A 486 5.66 -63.27 -7.29
N ASP A 487 5.99 -63.02 -6.03
CA ASP A 487 6.46 -64.06 -5.11
C ASP A 487 5.36 -65.09 -4.82
N ALA A 488 4.11 -64.67 -4.61
CA ALA A 488 2.98 -65.59 -4.45
C ALA A 488 2.75 -66.45 -5.71
N LEU A 489 2.91 -65.89 -6.91
CA LEU A 489 2.83 -66.63 -8.17
C LEU A 489 3.97 -67.63 -8.32
N ARG A 490 5.19 -67.26 -7.91
CA ARG A 490 6.34 -68.18 -7.90
C ARG A 490 6.12 -69.34 -6.94
N ASP A 491 5.66 -69.07 -5.72
CA ASP A 491 5.34 -70.11 -4.74
C ASP A 491 4.27 -71.04 -5.30
N ARG A 492 3.23 -70.50 -5.94
CA ARG A 492 2.19 -71.32 -6.57
C ARG A 492 2.72 -72.16 -7.73
N SER A 493 3.67 -71.64 -8.49
CA SER A 493 4.35 -72.41 -9.54
C SER A 493 5.15 -73.56 -8.94
N LEU A 494 5.89 -73.32 -7.86
CA LEU A 494 6.66 -74.36 -7.17
C LEU A 494 5.76 -75.45 -6.59
N GLU A 495 4.63 -75.08 -5.97
CA GLU A 495 3.63 -76.05 -5.50
C GLU A 495 3.06 -76.91 -6.64
N LEU A 496 2.80 -76.29 -7.80
CA LEU A 496 2.32 -77.01 -8.99
C LEU A 496 3.38 -77.96 -9.55
N ASP A 497 4.64 -77.54 -9.59
CA ASP A 497 5.76 -78.38 -10.03
C ASP A 497 5.96 -79.56 -9.07
N GLU A 498 5.90 -79.34 -7.75
CA GLU A 498 5.99 -80.42 -6.75
C GLU A 498 4.84 -81.43 -6.87
N LEU A 499 3.61 -80.95 -7.10
CA LEU A 499 2.45 -81.81 -7.37
C LEU A 499 2.62 -82.61 -8.66
N ASN A 500 3.12 -82.00 -9.72
CA ASN A 500 3.39 -82.68 -10.99
C ASN A 500 4.47 -83.76 -10.82
N ASP A 501 5.60 -83.44 -10.20
CA ASP A 501 6.69 -84.40 -9.92
C ASP A 501 6.21 -85.58 -9.08
N PHE A 502 5.33 -85.33 -8.10
CA PHE A 502 4.70 -86.38 -7.30
C PHE A 502 3.81 -87.28 -8.16
N LEU A 503 2.94 -86.71 -9.01
CA LEU A 503 2.10 -87.48 -9.93
C LEU A 503 2.92 -88.30 -10.92
N GLU A 504 3.99 -87.74 -11.48
CA GLU A 504 4.90 -88.46 -12.37
C GLU A 504 5.62 -89.60 -11.66
N SER A 505 6.07 -89.38 -10.43
CA SER A 505 6.69 -90.40 -9.59
C SER A 505 5.72 -91.55 -9.30
N MET A 506 4.46 -91.23 -8.98
CA MET A 506 3.40 -92.23 -8.83
C MET A 506 3.19 -93.05 -10.10
N LEU A 507 3.01 -92.39 -11.26
CA LEU A 507 2.80 -93.06 -12.54
C LEU A 507 4.00 -93.94 -12.94
N THR A 508 5.22 -93.53 -12.62
CA THR A 508 6.46 -94.27 -12.91
C THR A 508 6.63 -95.48 -11.99
N SER A 509 6.16 -95.41 -10.75
CA SER A 509 6.26 -96.52 -9.79
C SER A 509 5.34 -97.70 -10.10
N ILE A 510 4.27 -97.47 -10.87
CA ILE A 510 3.31 -98.50 -11.27
C ILE A 510 3.88 -99.32 -12.43
N GLN A 511 4.06 -100.62 -12.19
CA GLN A 511 4.61 -101.56 -13.20
C GLN A 511 3.62 -101.92 -14.31
N ALA A 512 2.31 -101.72 -14.08
CA ALA A 512 1.29 -101.88 -15.11
C ALA A 512 1.38 -100.75 -16.15
N GLY A 513 1.06 -101.05 -17.40
CA GLY A 513 0.94 -100.05 -18.45
C GLY A 513 -0.31 -99.22 -18.26
N ILE A 514 -0.14 -97.92 -18.01
CA ILE A 514 -1.22 -96.96 -17.85
C ILE A 514 -1.21 -96.04 -19.07
N VAL A 515 -2.36 -95.98 -19.74
CA VAL A 515 -2.65 -95.03 -20.81
C VAL A 515 -3.91 -94.27 -20.47
N VAL A 516 -3.84 -92.94 -20.45
CA VAL A 516 -5.01 -92.07 -20.28
C VAL A 516 -5.26 -91.38 -21.60
N VAL A 517 -6.51 -91.35 -22.05
CA VAL A 517 -6.93 -90.61 -23.26
C VAL A 517 -8.02 -89.60 -22.94
N ASP A 518 -8.08 -88.52 -23.71
CA ASP A 518 -9.19 -87.54 -23.65
C ASP A 518 -10.43 -87.97 -24.45
N ALA A 519 -11.44 -87.11 -24.50
CA ALA A 519 -12.68 -87.32 -25.26
C ALA A 519 -12.46 -87.55 -26.76
N GLU A 520 -11.37 -87.02 -27.33
CA GLU A 520 -10.96 -87.24 -28.72
C GLU A 520 -10.04 -88.45 -28.90
N MET A 521 -9.88 -89.28 -27.87
CA MET A 521 -8.96 -90.44 -27.84
C MET A 521 -7.49 -90.07 -28.07
N ARG A 522 -7.08 -88.84 -27.77
CA ARG A 522 -5.68 -88.45 -27.75
C ARG A 522 -5.06 -88.80 -26.41
N ILE A 523 -3.85 -89.32 -26.44
CA ILE A 523 -3.16 -89.78 -25.24
C ILE A 523 -2.73 -88.57 -24.40
N LYS A 524 -3.18 -88.54 -23.15
CA LYS A 524 -2.85 -87.54 -22.13
C LYS A 524 -1.77 -88.00 -21.16
N ALA A 525 -1.67 -89.31 -20.92
CA ALA A 525 -0.61 -89.89 -20.10
C ALA A 525 -0.20 -91.24 -20.67
N TRP A 526 1.11 -91.46 -20.76
CA TRP A 526 1.72 -92.70 -21.18
C TRP A 526 2.85 -93.07 -20.22
N ASN A 527 2.60 -93.99 -19.28
CA ASN A 527 3.58 -94.30 -18.24
C ASN A 527 4.68 -95.27 -18.73
N ARG A 528 5.72 -95.45 -17.90
CA ARG A 528 6.83 -96.37 -18.18
C ARG A 528 6.37 -97.82 -18.43
N GLY A 529 5.34 -98.30 -17.73
CA GLY A 529 4.77 -99.63 -17.99
C GLY A 529 4.22 -99.76 -19.41
N ALA A 530 3.60 -98.72 -19.96
CA ALA A 530 3.09 -98.69 -21.33
C ALA A 530 4.25 -98.66 -22.36
N GLU A 531 5.31 -97.89 -22.08
CA GLU A 531 6.55 -97.93 -22.88
C GLU A 531 7.19 -99.32 -22.87
N ASP A 532 7.23 -99.99 -21.71
CA ASP A 532 7.84 -101.31 -21.57
C ASP A 532 7.01 -102.41 -22.25
N LEU A 533 5.68 -102.26 -22.32
CA LEU A 533 4.79 -103.18 -23.02
C LEU A 533 4.86 -102.99 -24.54
N TRP A 534 4.82 -101.74 -25.02
CA TRP A 534 4.56 -101.43 -26.43
C TRP A 534 5.77 -100.88 -27.20
N GLY A 535 6.80 -100.40 -26.51
CA GLY A 535 8.06 -99.94 -27.12
C GLY A 535 8.02 -98.53 -27.71
N VAL A 536 6.93 -97.79 -27.51
CA VAL A 536 6.79 -96.37 -27.90
C VAL A 536 7.11 -95.49 -26.70
N ARG A 537 7.95 -94.47 -26.90
CA ARG A 537 8.32 -93.52 -25.85
C ARG A 537 7.16 -92.56 -25.55
N ARG A 538 7.06 -92.10 -24.30
CA ARG A 538 6.05 -91.14 -23.83
C ARG A 538 5.97 -89.90 -24.72
N GLU A 539 7.11 -89.31 -25.06
CA GLU A 539 7.22 -88.13 -25.94
C GLU A 539 6.66 -88.36 -27.37
N GLU A 540 6.65 -89.62 -27.84
CA GLU A 540 6.12 -89.99 -29.15
C GLU A 540 4.63 -90.37 -29.08
N ALA A 541 4.17 -90.87 -27.93
CA ALA A 541 2.80 -91.32 -27.71
C ALA A 541 1.86 -90.20 -27.25
N GLU A 542 2.30 -89.31 -26.37
CA GLU A 542 1.47 -88.24 -25.84
C GLU A 542 1.03 -87.25 -26.93
N GLY A 543 -0.25 -86.86 -26.90
CA GLY A 543 -0.89 -86.03 -27.93
C GLY A 543 -1.28 -86.78 -29.22
N ALA A 544 -0.70 -87.96 -29.48
CA ALA A 544 -1.10 -88.83 -30.58
C ALA A 544 -2.48 -89.46 -30.32
N HIS A 545 -3.22 -89.74 -31.39
CA HIS A 545 -4.49 -90.45 -31.29
C HIS A 545 -4.23 -91.94 -31.06
N LEU A 546 -4.79 -92.52 -30.00
CA LEU A 546 -4.50 -93.90 -29.54
C LEU A 546 -4.61 -94.93 -30.66
N LEU A 547 -5.66 -94.82 -31.49
CA LEU A 547 -5.91 -95.75 -32.60
C LEU A 547 -4.92 -95.65 -33.77
N ASN A 548 -4.08 -94.61 -33.80
CA ASN A 548 -3.10 -94.39 -34.86
C ASN A 548 -1.69 -94.88 -34.45
N LEU A 549 -1.51 -95.32 -33.21
CA LEU A 549 -0.23 -95.88 -32.77
C LEU A 549 0.00 -97.25 -33.43
N ASP A 550 1.18 -97.44 -34.02
CA ASP A 550 1.61 -98.73 -34.57
C ASP A 550 2.19 -99.60 -33.43
N ILE A 551 1.29 -100.11 -32.60
CA ILE A 551 1.61 -100.96 -31.44
C ILE A 551 0.92 -102.31 -31.58
N GLY A 552 1.53 -103.37 -31.03
CA GLY A 552 1.00 -104.73 -31.12
C GLY A 552 -0.28 -105.01 -30.31
N LEU A 553 -0.93 -103.98 -29.79
CA LEU A 553 -2.21 -104.06 -29.10
C LEU A 553 -3.36 -104.13 -30.14
N PRO A 554 -4.37 -105.01 -30.00
CA PRO A 554 -5.47 -105.10 -30.97
C PRO A 554 -6.44 -103.92 -30.84
N LEU A 555 -6.04 -102.77 -31.40
CA LEU A 555 -6.76 -101.49 -31.29
C LEU A 555 -8.19 -101.53 -31.85
N ALA A 556 -8.47 -102.44 -32.80
CA ALA A 556 -9.82 -102.66 -33.34
C ALA A 556 -10.81 -103.21 -32.30
N GLU A 557 -10.33 -104.07 -31.39
CA GLU A 557 -11.13 -104.62 -30.29
C GLU A 557 -11.30 -103.62 -29.14
N LEU A 558 -10.34 -102.70 -28.98
CA LEU A 558 -10.37 -101.67 -27.94
C LEU A 558 -11.23 -100.46 -28.27
N ARG A 559 -11.34 -100.10 -29.55
CA ARG A 559 -12.12 -98.95 -30.01
C ARG A 559 -13.55 -98.88 -29.44
N PRO A 560 -14.39 -99.93 -29.51
CA PRO A 560 -15.74 -99.87 -28.94
C PRO A 560 -15.72 -99.68 -27.43
N VAL A 561 -14.79 -100.33 -26.74
CA VAL A 561 -14.66 -100.27 -25.28
C VAL A 561 -14.28 -98.88 -24.79
N VAL A 562 -13.28 -98.25 -25.42
CA VAL A 562 -12.87 -96.88 -25.10
C VAL A 562 -14.02 -95.92 -25.37
N ARG A 563 -14.78 -96.14 -26.44
CA ARG A 563 -15.95 -95.30 -26.77
C ARG A 563 -17.07 -95.43 -25.73
N ASP A 564 -17.32 -96.64 -25.24
CA ASP A 564 -18.31 -96.88 -24.19
C ASP A 564 -17.86 -96.23 -22.87
N ALA A 565 -16.56 -96.29 -22.56
CA ALA A 565 -15.97 -95.58 -21.42
C ALA A 565 -16.10 -94.06 -21.51
N LEU A 566 -16.06 -93.50 -22.72
CA LEU A 566 -16.29 -92.06 -22.95
C LEU A 566 -17.78 -91.67 -22.87
N ALA A 567 -18.69 -92.60 -23.17
CA ALA A 567 -20.13 -92.34 -23.22
C ALA A 567 -20.81 -92.50 -21.85
N ASP A 568 -20.33 -93.42 -21.00
CA ASP A 568 -20.89 -93.67 -19.67
C ASP A 568 -19.84 -93.44 -18.57
N PRO A 569 -20.01 -92.40 -17.72
CA PRO A 569 -19.13 -92.14 -16.58
C PRO A 569 -19.00 -93.30 -15.59
N ALA A 570 -19.96 -94.23 -15.54
CA ALA A 570 -19.92 -95.42 -14.69
C ALA A 570 -19.31 -96.66 -15.35
N PHE A 571 -18.90 -96.55 -16.60
CA PHE A 571 -18.37 -97.68 -17.35
C PHE A 571 -17.03 -98.16 -16.78
N HIS A 572 -16.99 -99.45 -16.49
CA HIS A 572 -15.76 -100.19 -16.22
C HIS A 572 -15.87 -101.57 -16.85
N THR A 573 -14.82 -102.04 -17.50
CA THR A 573 -14.77 -103.39 -18.05
C THR A 573 -13.36 -103.96 -18.00
N GLU A 574 -13.27 -105.29 -18.03
CA GLU A 574 -12.02 -106.02 -18.10
C GLU A 574 -12.02 -106.89 -19.35
N LEU A 575 -10.92 -106.83 -20.09
CA LEU A 575 -10.72 -107.54 -21.35
C LEU A 575 -9.41 -108.31 -21.27
N VAL A 576 -9.38 -109.48 -21.90
CA VAL A 576 -8.15 -110.24 -22.09
C VAL A 576 -7.86 -110.26 -23.58
N LEU A 577 -6.79 -109.59 -23.98
CA LEU A 577 -6.42 -109.37 -25.37
C LEU A 577 -5.15 -110.16 -25.70
N ASN A 578 -5.18 -110.84 -26.85
CA ASN A 578 -3.97 -111.41 -27.43
C ASN A 578 -3.25 -110.31 -28.20
N ALA A 579 -2.11 -109.88 -27.68
CA ALA A 579 -1.32 -108.79 -28.21
C ALA A 579 0.09 -109.25 -28.58
N ILE A 580 0.85 -108.38 -29.25
CA ILE A 580 2.27 -108.56 -29.52
C ILE A 580 3.02 -107.53 -28.68
N ASN A 581 3.86 -107.98 -27.76
CA ASN A 581 4.67 -107.06 -26.94
C ASN A 581 5.79 -106.41 -27.75
N ARG A 582 6.50 -105.43 -27.17
CA ARG A 582 7.62 -104.70 -27.81
C ARG A 582 8.73 -105.58 -28.40
N ARG A 583 8.82 -106.85 -27.99
CA ARG A 583 9.83 -107.83 -28.47
C ARG A 583 9.31 -108.69 -29.63
N GLY A 584 8.12 -108.41 -30.16
CA GLY A 584 7.51 -109.19 -31.24
C GLY A 584 6.97 -110.55 -30.78
N ARG A 585 6.80 -110.79 -29.48
CA ARG A 585 6.29 -112.06 -28.94
C ARG A 585 4.80 -111.98 -28.65
N PRO A 586 4.03 -113.08 -28.85
CA PRO A 586 2.65 -113.15 -28.40
C PRO A 586 2.58 -112.99 -26.87
N ALA A 587 1.77 -112.05 -26.41
CA ALA A 587 1.54 -111.74 -25.01
C ALA A 587 0.02 -111.70 -24.76
N VAL A 588 -0.41 -112.20 -23.61
CA VAL A 588 -1.81 -112.08 -23.18
C VAL A 588 -1.88 -110.92 -22.20
N VAL A 589 -2.52 -109.83 -22.62
CA VAL A 589 -2.63 -108.61 -21.82
C VAL A 589 -4.03 -108.55 -21.22
N ARG A 590 -4.10 -108.48 -19.90
CA ARG A 590 -5.30 -108.12 -19.18
C ARG A 590 -5.41 -106.60 -19.18
N LEU A 591 -6.47 -106.08 -19.78
CA LEU A 591 -6.73 -104.66 -19.90
C LEU A 591 -8.00 -104.31 -19.12
N MET A 592 -7.86 -103.41 -18.15
CA MET A 592 -8.97 -102.76 -17.48
C MET A 592 -9.20 -101.40 -18.15
N CYS A 593 -10.42 -101.17 -18.63
CA CYS A 593 -10.83 -99.88 -19.17
C CYS A 593 -11.92 -99.28 -18.28
N SER A 594 -11.72 -98.04 -17.85
CA SER A 594 -12.69 -97.29 -17.07
C SER A 594 -12.80 -95.84 -17.55
N SER A 595 -13.96 -95.22 -17.37
CA SER A 595 -14.13 -93.78 -17.60
C SER A 595 -13.25 -92.96 -16.66
N LEU A 596 -12.56 -91.94 -17.19
CA LEU A 596 -11.86 -90.92 -16.40
C LEU A 596 -12.86 -89.80 -16.09
N ARG A 597 -13.21 -89.63 -14.81
CA ARG A 597 -14.18 -88.64 -14.38
C ARG A 597 -13.51 -87.31 -14.07
N GLY A 598 -14.06 -86.25 -14.64
CA GLY A 598 -13.76 -84.88 -14.25
C GLY A 598 -14.37 -84.49 -12.91
N MET A 599 -13.96 -83.33 -12.39
CA MET A 599 -14.56 -82.75 -11.17
C MET A 599 -16.07 -82.50 -11.30
N ASN A 600 -16.56 -82.36 -12.54
CA ASN A 600 -17.97 -82.11 -12.86
C ASN A 600 -18.82 -83.40 -12.96
N GLY A 601 -18.22 -84.58 -12.71
CA GLY A 601 -18.89 -85.87 -12.76
C GLY A 601 -19.16 -86.42 -14.17
N GLN A 602 -18.76 -85.69 -15.21
CA GLN A 602 -18.79 -86.16 -16.60
C GLN A 602 -17.52 -86.94 -16.95
N SER A 603 -17.61 -87.79 -17.98
CA SER A 603 -16.45 -88.48 -18.54
C SER A 603 -15.59 -87.49 -19.32
N GLU A 604 -14.38 -87.23 -18.84
CA GLU A 604 -13.39 -86.36 -19.52
C GLU A 604 -12.40 -87.18 -20.36
N GLY A 605 -12.44 -88.51 -20.24
CA GLY A 605 -11.50 -89.39 -20.89
C GLY A 605 -11.72 -90.86 -20.55
N ALA A 606 -10.75 -91.70 -20.91
CA ALA A 606 -10.71 -93.10 -20.51
C ALA A 606 -9.32 -93.47 -19.95
N LEU A 607 -9.31 -94.27 -18.89
CA LEU A 607 -8.13 -94.86 -18.28
C LEU A 607 -8.03 -96.32 -18.72
N LEU A 608 -6.88 -96.69 -19.27
CA LEU A 608 -6.53 -98.04 -19.68
C LEU A 608 -5.36 -98.52 -18.80
N LEU A 609 -5.61 -99.53 -17.99
CA LEU A 609 -4.59 -100.20 -17.19
C LEU A 609 -4.34 -101.58 -17.77
N MET A 610 -3.08 -101.89 -18.05
CA MET A 610 -2.66 -103.04 -18.84
C MET A 610 -1.61 -103.85 -18.08
N GLU A 611 -1.86 -105.13 -17.88
CA GLU A 611 -0.92 -106.04 -17.24
C GLU A 611 -0.70 -107.26 -18.13
N GLU A 612 0.57 -107.60 -18.38
CA GLU A 612 0.92 -108.85 -19.06
C GLU A 612 0.73 -110.01 -18.09
N THR A 613 -0.17 -110.93 -18.43
CA THR A 613 -0.38 -112.13 -17.61
C THR A 613 0.78 -113.11 -17.82
N PRO A 614 1.47 -113.55 -16.75
CA PRO A 614 2.56 -114.50 -16.89
C PRO A 614 2.02 -115.83 -17.40
N GLN A 615 2.57 -116.32 -18.50
CA GLN A 615 2.39 -117.72 -18.90
C GLN A 615 3.14 -118.57 -17.87
N THR A 616 2.43 -119.20 -16.93
CA THR A 616 3.00 -120.30 -16.16
C THR A 616 3.52 -121.36 -17.13
N PRO A 617 4.75 -121.87 -16.93
CA PRO A 617 5.46 -122.69 -17.92
C PRO A 617 4.76 -123.99 -18.30
#